data_AF-A0A7S2CZH1-F1
#
_entry.id   AF-A0A7S2CZH1-F1
#
_cell.length_a   1.000
_cell.length_b   1.000
_cell.length_c   1.000
_cell.angle_alpha   90.00
_cell.angle_beta   90.00
_cell.angle_gamma   90.00
#
_symmetry.space_group_name_H-M   'P 1'
#
loop_
_entity.id
_entity.type
_entity.pdbx_description
1 polymer ?
#
loop_
_entity_poly.entity_id
_entity_poly.type
_entity_poly.pdbx_seq_one_letter_code
_entity_poly.pdbx_strand_id
1 'polypeptide(L)'
;DIELYVLIFFVNFVYFCRTGFIAFRTGNLLTNLKDVWFVCENLMYVGEVVTTSLILCKNDYYTLSGSITVLLFSARICFFFRGFKETSFIIAMLQQTIKTDMIGFIVFMLCLGWVFMSAFYLLSDQVSIWTSIISTFRSFFGDFMIDEFTDDDTTGFQYPTLMAFFVLLVLLVCLVMMNLLIALISDSYAHVQSFFKEHMVRERASLILHYLDFLPMSHLIRVRHETRWLHLLELVKDEGIEVTSWRGRGDSRSSETVDSKAILAQIQEIRDMCEYNTSAIKGLSDDTMKLAKYQFEELKSRSEVMESKLNMVLPHVRKFE
;
A
#
# COMPACT_ATOMS: atom_id res chain seq x y z
N ASP A 1 14.74 -11.29 34.69
CA ASP A 1 14.71 -11.77 33.29
C ASP A 1 13.34 -12.27 32.84
N ILE A 2 12.76 -13.28 33.48
CA ILE A 2 11.43 -13.82 33.08
C ILE A 2 10.34 -12.74 33.10
N GLU A 3 10.30 -11.91 34.15
CA GLU A 3 9.31 -10.81 34.26
C GLU A 3 9.39 -9.82 33.09
N LEU A 4 10.59 -9.54 32.57
CA LEU A 4 10.78 -8.67 31.42
C LEU A 4 10.21 -9.30 30.14
N TYR A 5 10.43 -10.60 29.91
CA TYR A 5 9.87 -11.30 28.76
C TYR A 5 8.34 -11.41 28.83
N VAL A 6 7.78 -11.60 30.03
CA VAL A 6 6.32 -11.58 30.24
C VAL A 6 5.77 -10.19 29.90
N LEU A 7 6.42 -9.12 30.36
CA LEU A 7 6.01 -7.75 30.02
C LEU A 7 6.07 -7.49 28.51
N ILE A 8 7.17 -7.87 27.85
CA ILE A 8 7.33 -7.73 26.39
C ILE A 8 6.24 -8.50 25.64
N PHE A 9 5.96 -9.75 26.05
CA PHE A 9 4.89 -10.56 25.46
C PHE A 9 3.54 -9.86 25.58
N PHE A 10 3.16 -9.38 26.78
CA PHE A 10 1.89 -8.71 26.98
C PHE A 10 1.77 -7.42 26.17
N VAL A 11 2.84 -6.62 26.11
CA VAL A 11 2.86 -5.39 25.31
C VAL A 11 2.65 -5.72 23.83
N ASN A 12 3.43 -6.65 23.27
CA ASN A 12 3.32 -7.04 21.85
C ASN A 12 1.96 -7.66 21.53
N PHE A 13 1.43 -8.49 22.42
CA PHE A 13 0.11 -9.09 22.26
C PHE A 13 -1.00 -8.04 22.27
N VAL A 14 -0.97 -7.08 23.20
CA VAL A 14 -1.94 -5.98 23.25
C VAL A 14 -1.84 -5.11 22.00
N TYR A 15 -0.63 -4.81 21.52
CA TYR A 15 -0.43 -4.09 20.27
C TYR A 15 -1.02 -4.85 19.08
N PHE A 16 -0.74 -6.15 18.96
CA PHE A 16 -1.29 -7.01 17.92
C PHE A 16 -2.83 -7.08 17.95
N CYS A 17 -3.42 -7.25 19.14
CA CYS A 17 -4.88 -7.25 19.29
C CYS A 17 -5.48 -5.89 18.92
N ARG A 18 -4.82 -4.79 19.29
CA ARG A 18 -5.30 -3.44 18.96
C ARG A 18 -5.26 -3.18 17.45
N THR A 19 -4.16 -3.51 16.77
CA THR A 19 -4.04 -3.34 15.32
C THR A 19 -5.04 -4.23 14.57
N GLY A 20 -5.17 -5.49 14.98
CA GLY A 20 -6.16 -6.43 14.43
C GLY A 20 -7.60 -5.95 14.63
N PHE A 21 -7.92 -5.42 15.83
CA PHE A 21 -9.25 -4.91 16.12
C PHE A 21 -9.59 -3.65 15.32
N ILE A 22 -8.64 -2.74 15.12
CA ILE A 22 -8.83 -1.55 14.27
C ILE A 22 -9.07 -1.97 12.81
N ALA A 23 -8.28 -2.92 12.30
CA ALA A 23 -8.44 -3.47 10.96
C ALA A 23 -9.79 -4.18 10.77
N PHE A 24 -10.27 -4.89 11.79
CA PHE A 24 -11.59 -5.53 11.77
C PHE A 24 -12.73 -4.51 11.81
N ARG A 25 -12.64 -3.51 12.71
CA ARG A 25 -13.67 -2.48 12.90
C ARG A 25 -13.89 -1.61 11.68
N THR A 26 -12.85 -1.38 10.88
CA THR A 26 -12.94 -0.60 9.64
C THR A 26 -13.59 -1.36 8.48
N GLY A 27 -13.99 -2.63 8.66
CA GLY A 27 -14.70 -3.42 7.65
C GLY A 27 -13.88 -3.78 6.42
N ASN A 28 -12.59 -3.46 6.42
CA ASN A 28 -11.68 -3.51 5.28
C ASN A 28 -10.65 -4.62 5.38
N LEU A 29 -10.96 -5.74 6.04
CA LEU A 29 -9.99 -6.82 6.27
C LEU A 29 -9.42 -7.36 4.95
N LEU A 30 -10.27 -7.61 3.95
CA LEU A 30 -9.86 -8.15 2.65
C LEU A 30 -9.05 -7.15 1.81
N THR A 31 -9.34 -5.86 1.93
CA THR A 31 -8.57 -4.81 1.24
C THR A 31 -7.22 -4.59 1.92
N ASN A 32 -7.16 -4.66 3.25
CA ASN A 32 -5.93 -4.58 4.02
C ASN A 32 -5.01 -5.79 3.79
N LEU A 33 -5.57 -6.99 3.62
CA LEU A 33 -4.79 -8.19 3.26
C LEU A 33 -4.15 -8.12 1.88
N LYS A 34 -4.63 -7.23 0.99
CA LYS A 34 -3.97 -6.96 -0.29
C LYS A 34 -2.78 -6.00 -0.17
N ASP A 35 -2.63 -5.34 0.97
CA ASP A 35 -1.47 -4.50 1.27
C ASP A 35 -0.34 -5.37 1.83
N VAL A 36 0.73 -5.50 1.05
CA VAL A 36 1.92 -6.29 1.39
C VAL A 36 2.50 -5.83 2.74
N TRP A 37 2.45 -4.53 3.02
CA TRP A 37 3.01 -3.98 4.24
C TRP A 37 2.21 -4.35 5.48
N PHE A 38 0.89 -4.31 5.36
CA PHE A 38 0.00 -4.76 6.43
C PHE A 38 0.25 -6.24 6.76
N VAL A 39 0.40 -7.09 5.74
CA VAL A 39 0.73 -8.51 5.94
C VAL A 39 2.09 -8.68 6.61
N CYS A 40 3.13 -7.99 6.13
CA CYS A 40 4.47 -8.04 6.71
C CYS A 40 4.49 -7.58 8.19
N GLU A 41 3.80 -6.48 8.52
CA GLU A 41 3.73 -5.99 9.90
C GLU A 41 3.02 -6.99 10.82
N ASN A 42 1.87 -7.54 10.40
CA ASN A 42 1.16 -8.54 11.19
C ASN A 42 1.99 -9.82 11.37
N LEU A 43 2.66 -10.31 10.33
CA LEU A 43 3.56 -11.46 10.43
C LEU A 43 4.72 -11.20 11.39
N MET A 44 5.26 -9.98 11.41
CA MET A 44 6.31 -9.58 12.35
C MET A 44 5.81 -9.64 13.79
N TYR A 45 4.65 -9.03 14.10
CA TYR A 45 4.09 -9.08 15.47
C TYR A 45 3.77 -10.50 15.90
N VAL A 46 3.23 -11.34 15.01
CA VAL A 46 3.02 -12.77 15.28
C VAL A 46 4.35 -13.46 15.56
N GLY A 47 5.38 -13.20 14.76
CA GLY A 47 6.74 -13.73 14.98
C GLY A 47 7.33 -13.34 16.34
N GLU A 48 7.15 -12.09 16.76
CA GLU A 48 7.61 -11.60 18.08
C GLU A 48 6.87 -12.30 19.23
N VAL A 49 5.54 -12.44 19.13
CA VAL A 49 4.72 -13.13 20.14
C VAL A 49 5.09 -14.62 20.22
N VAL A 50 5.29 -15.28 19.09
CA VAL A 50 5.72 -16.69 19.04
C VAL A 50 7.12 -16.85 19.63
N THR A 51 8.06 -15.99 19.24
CA THR A 51 9.45 -16.05 19.73
C THR A 51 9.50 -15.85 21.25
N THR A 52 8.80 -14.85 21.78
CA THR A 52 8.72 -14.60 23.23
C THR A 52 8.02 -15.74 23.99
N SER A 53 6.97 -16.34 23.41
CA SER A 53 6.31 -17.52 23.97
C SER A 53 7.26 -18.72 24.06
N LEU A 54 8.04 -18.97 23.00
CA LEU A 54 9.01 -20.06 22.97
C LEU A 54 10.14 -19.87 23.99
N ILE A 55 10.60 -18.63 24.19
CA ILE A 55 11.57 -18.28 25.25
C ILE A 55 10.99 -18.58 26.63
N LEU A 56 9.74 -18.18 26.91
CA LEU A 56 9.07 -18.44 28.19
C LEU A 56 8.86 -19.94 28.44
N CYS A 57 8.54 -20.70 27.41
CA CYS A 57 8.41 -22.16 27.46
C CYS A 57 9.76 -22.90 27.50
N LYS A 58 10.89 -22.18 27.41
CA LYS A 58 12.26 -22.75 27.32
C LYS A 58 12.38 -23.80 26.19
N ASN A 59 11.78 -23.54 25.04
CA ASN A 59 11.81 -24.43 23.88
C ASN A 59 12.89 -23.99 22.88
N ASP A 60 13.83 -24.87 22.53
CA ASP A 60 14.98 -24.62 21.66
C ASP A 60 14.65 -24.04 20.27
N TYR A 61 13.40 -24.17 19.79
CA TYR A 61 12.97 -23.54 18.53
C TYR A 61 12.91 -22.01 18.56
N TYR A 62 13.13 -21.36 19.71
CA TYR A 62 13.16 -19.89 19.81
C TYR A 62 14.21 -19.26 18.89
N THR A 63 15.34 -19.92 18.63
CA THR A 63 16.38 -19.40 17.74
C THR A 63 15.90 -19.31 16.29
N LEU A 64 15.17 -20.32 15.81
CA LEU A 64 14.60 -20.34 14.46
C LEU A 64 13.55 -19.24 14.31
N SER A 65 12.59 -19.18 15.24
CA SER A 65 11.55 -18.15 15.26
C SER A 65 12.13 -16.74 15.37
N GLY A 66 13.14 -16.55 16.22
CA GLY A 66 13.84 -15.29 16.38
C GLY A 66 14.55 -14.85 15.09
N SER A 67 15.18 -15.78 14.38
CA SER A 67 15.86 -15.49 13.10
C SER A 67 14.88 -15.01 12.03
N ILE A 68 13.72 -15.68 11.90
CA ILE A 68 12.64 -15.26 10.99
C ILE A 68 12.11 -13.88 11.39
N THR A 69 11.91 -13.64 12.68
CA THR A 69 11.43 -12.36 13.20
C THR A 69 12.40 -11.22 12.87
N VAL A 70 13.72 -11.45 13.01
CA VAL A 70 14.75 -10.45 12.65
C VAL A 70 14.76 -10.15 11.15
N LEU A 71 14.54 -11.16 10.29
CA LEU A 71 14.41 -10.95 8.85
C LEU A 71 13.18 -10.11 8.50
N LEU A 72 12.03 -10.41 9.11
CA LEU A 72 10.80 -9.63 8.93
C LEU A 72 10.96 -8.19 9.45
N PHE A 73 11.65 -8.02 10.57
CA PHE A 73 11.98 -6.70 11.10
C PHE A 73 12.88 -5.92 10.14
N SER A 74 13.85 -6.58 9.52
CA SER A 74 14.72 -5.95 8.51
C SER A 74 13.92 -5.50 7.28
N ALA A 75 12.95 -6.31 6.83
CA ALA A 75 12.02 -5.92 5.77
C ALA A 75 11.13 -4.72 6.17
N ARG A 76 10.78 -4.59 7.46
CA ARG A 76 10.05 -3.44 7.98
C ARG A 76 10.87 -2.15 7.95
N ILE A 77 12.19 -2.20 8.11
CA ILE A 77 13.03 -1.00 7.96
C ILE A 77 12.85 -0.40 6.56
N CYS A 78 12.70 -1.24 5.53
CA CYS A 78 12.40 -0.79 4.17
C CYS A 78 11.07 -0.02 4.06
N PHE A 79 10.08 -0.30 4.90
CA PHE A 79 8.83 0.46 4.95
C PHE A 79 9.06 1.91 5.38
N PHE A 80 9.90 2.14 6.40
CA PHE A 80 10.17 3.49 6.88
C PHE A 80 10.89 4.35 5.84
N PHE A 81 11.68 3.73 4.96
CA PHE A 81 12.33 4.44 3.87
C PHE A 81 11.35 5.02 2.84
N ARG A 82 10.08 4.59 2.83
CA ARG A 82 9.02 5.11 1.93
C ARG A 82 8.72 6.59 2.18
N GLY A 83 8.96 7.10 3.38
CA GLY A 83 8.70 8.50 3.73
C GLY A 83 9.69 9.50 3.14
N PHE A 84 10.92 9.07 2.84
CA PHE A 84 11.99 9.96 2.38
C PHE A 84 11.93 10.15 0.86
N LYS A 85 12.16 11.39 0.42
CA LYS A 85 12.06 11.79 -1.00
C LYS A 85 12.99 11.00 -1.93
N GLU A 86 14.18 10.70 -1.43
CA GLU A 86 15.26 10.09 -2.23
C GLU A 86 15.09 8.57 -2.32
N THR A 87 14.70 7.91 -1.24
CA THR A 87 14.55 6.44 -1.19
C THR A 87 13.15 5.95 -1.58
N SER A 88 12.13 6.81 -1.52
CA SER A 88 10.74 6.43 -1.86
C SER A 88 10.61 5.89 -3.28
N PHE A 89 11.42 6.39 -4.22
CA PHE A 89 11.43 5.90 -5.60
C PHE A 89 11.85 4.43 -5.68
N ILE A 90 12.97 4.09 -5.04
CA ILE A 90 13.53 2.73 -5.06
C ILE A 90 12.55 1.73 -4.43
N ILE A 91 11.83 2.16 -3.40
CA ILE A 91 10.87 1.29 -2.71
C ILE A 91 9.60 1.13 -3.54
N ALA A 92 9.10 2.20 -4.15
CA ALA A 92 7.96 2.12 -5.06
C ALA A 92 8.26 1.18 -6.25
N MET A 93 9.48 1.30 -6.79
CA MET A 93 10.02 0.38 -7.80
C MET A 93 9.99 -1.07 -7.31
N LEU A 94 10.57 -1.35 -6.16
CA LEU A 94 10.65 -2.69 -5.59
C LEU A 94 9.26 -3.28 -5.31
N GLN A 95 8.32 -2.48 -4.80
CA GLN A 95 6.94 -2.89 -4.58
C GLN A 95 6.24 -3.26 -5.89
N GLN A 96 6.36 -2.42 -6.92
CA GLN A 96 5.74 -2.67 -8.22
C GLN A 96 6.30 -3.95 -8.85
N THR A 97 7.62 -4.11 -8.83
CA THR A 97 8.30 -5.29 -9.35
C THR A 97 7.86 -6.57 -8.64
N ILE A 98 7.80 -6.57 -7.30
CA ILE A 98 7.38 -7.76 -6.53
C ILE A 98 5.91 -8.11 -6.80
N LYS A 99 5.03 -7.10 -6.86
CA LYS A 99 3.58 -7.32 -6.95
C LYS A 99 3.13 -7.74 -8.35
N THR A 100 3.71 -7.13 -9.38
CA THR A 100 3.22 -7.28 -10.76
C THR A 100 4.05 -8.31 -11.53
N ASP A 101 5.38 -8.20 -11.48
CA ASP A 101 6.25 -8.94 -12.40
C ASP A 101 6.76 -10.25 -11.79
N MET A 102 7.15 -10.23 -10.52
CA MET A 102 7.77 -11.38 -9.87
C MET A 102 6.80 -12.54 -9.68
N ILE A 103 5.48 -12.30 -9.50
CA ILE A 103 4.53 -13.41 -9.30
C ILE A 103 4.46 -14.30 -10.54
N GLY A 104 4.31 -13.69 -11.73
CA GLY A 104 4.29 -14.43 -12.99
C GLY A 104 5.63 -15.16 -13.22
N PHE A 105 6.74 -14.49 -12.93
CA PHE A 105 8.07 -15.07 -13.06
C PHE A 105 8.30 -16.25 -12.08
N ILE A 106 7.91 -16.13 -10.82
CA ILE A 106 8.04 -17.19 -9.80
C ILE A 106 7.20 -18.40 -10.18
N VAL A 107 5.96 -18.20 -10.66
CA VAL A 107 5.12 -19.32 -11.13
C VAL A 107 5.78 -20.03 -12.31
N PHE A 108 6.29 -19.26 -13.28
CA PHE A 108 7.05 -19.83 -14.41
C PHE A 108 8.30 -20.60 -13.95
N MET A 109 9.06 -20.03 -13.01
CA MET A 109 10.23 -20.66 -12.41
C MET A 109 9.90 -21.95 -11.66
N LEU A 110 8.80 -21.99 -10.90
CA LEU A 110 8.35 -23.19 -10.19
C LEU A 110 7.89 -24.27 -11.16
N CYS A 111 7.15 -23.92 -12.22
CA CYS A 111 6.75 -24.87 -13.25
C CYS A 111 7.98 -25.48 -13.95
N LEU A 112 8.94 -24.64 -14.32
CA LEU A 112 10.17 -25.10 -14.94
C LEU A 112 11.02 -25.93 -13.97
N GLY A 113 11.10 -25.51 -12.72
CA GLY A 113 11.80 -26.20 -11.64
C GLY A 113 11.25 -27.58 -11.40
N TRP A 114 9.93 -27.73 -11.43
CA TRP A 114 9.28 -29.03 -11.31
C TRP A 114 9.70 -30.00 -12.42
N VAL A 115 9.79 -29.51 -13.67
CA VAL A 115 10.20 -30.33 -14.83
C VAL A 115 11.65 -30.81 -14.67
N PHE A 116 12.58 -29.89 -14.39
CA PHE A 116 14.00 -30.25 -14.25
C PHE A 116 14.28 -31.06 -12.98
N MET A 117 13.62 -30.73 -11.87
CA MET A 117 13.67 -31.53 -10.63
C MET A 117 13.26 -32.97 -10.91
N SER A 118 12.12 -33.17 -11.60
CA SER A 118 11.64 -34.52 -11.94
C SER A 118 12.61 -35.25 -12.87
N ALA A 119 13.20 -34.54 -13.84
CA ALA A 119 14.20 -35.11 -14.74
C ALA A 119 15.46 -35.55 -13.97
N PHE A 120 16.05 -34.69 -13.14
CA PHE A 120 17.24 -35.03 -12.35
C PHE A 120 16.97 -36.14 -11.32
N TYR A 121 15.80 -36.13 -10.69
CA TYR A 121 15.40 -37.20 -9.76
C TYR A 121 15.29 -38.56 -10.46
N LEU A 122 14.78 -38.61 -11.70
CA LEU A 122 14.69 -39.86 -12.46
C LEU A 122 16.03 -40.32 -13.05
N LEU A 123 16.93 -39.38 -13.33
CA LEU A 123 18.26 -39.69 -13.89
C LEU A 123 19.30 -40.02 -12.82
N SER A 124 19.07 -39.63 -11.57
CA SER A 124 19.98 -39.85 -10.45
C SER A 124 19.40 -40.86 -9.47
N ASP A 125 19.91 -42.09 -9.49
CA ASP A 125 19.31 -43.26 -8.82
C ASP A 125 19.38 -43.21 -7.27
N GLN A 126 20.17 -42.29 -6.70
CA GLN A 126 20.41 -42.21 -5.24
C GLN A 126 20.10 -40.85 -4.59
N VAL A 127 19.61 -39.86 -5.35
CA VAL A 127 19.41 -38.51 -4.82
C VAL A 127 18.00 -38.38 -4.23
N SER A 128 17.90 -37.85 -3.01
CA SER A 128 16.62 -37.59 -2.37
C SER A 128 15.82 -36.52 -3.12
N ILE A 129 14.49 -36.58 -3.08
CA ILE A 129 13.62 -35.56 -3.69
C ILE A 129 13.96 -34.16 -3.16
N TRP A 130 14.25 -34.04 -1.85
CA TRP A 130 14.58 -32.76 -1.22
C TRP A 130 15.88 -32.17 -1.73
N THR A 131 16.92 -32.98 -1.92
CA THR A 131 18.17 -32.55 -2.52
C THR A 131 17.93 -32.12 -3.96
N SER A 132 17.19 -32.89 -4.77
CA SER A 132 16.85 -32.48 -6.15
C SER A 132 16.10 -31.15 -6.21
N ILE A 133 15.15 -30.89 -5.29
CA ILE A 133 14.44 -29.61 -5.18
C ILE A 133 15.41 -28.46 -4.89
N ILE A 134 16.22 -28.60 -3.84
CA ILE A 134 17.13 -27.54 -3.38
C ILE A 134 18.19 -27.26 -4.44
N SER A 135 18.79 -28.29 -5.03
CA SER A 135 19.84 -28.16 -6.05
C SER A 135 19.31 -27.57 -7.35
N THR A 136 18.09 -27.94 -7.78
CA THR A 136 17.43 -27.31 -8.93
C THR A 136 17.10 -25.85 -8.65
N PHE A 137 16.64 -25.52 -7.43
CA PHE A 137 16.37 -24.14 -7.03
C PHE A 137 17.65 -23.29 -6.99
N ARG A 138 18.75 -23.82 -6.45
CA ARG A 138 20.07 -23.16 -6.45
C ARG A 138 20.57 -22.89 -7.87
N SER A 139 20.35 -23.86 -8.77
CA SER A 139 20.69 -23.73 -10.19
C SER A 139 19.99 -22.54 -10.87
N PHE A 140 18.80 -22.13 -10.40
CA PHE A 140 18.13 -20.91 -10.89
C PHE A 140 18.87 -19.62 -10.61
N PHE A 141 19.70 -19.60 -9.57
CA PHE A 141 20.54 -18.46 -9.22
C PHE A 141 21.96 -18.57 -9.78
N GLY A 142 22.21 -19.54 -10.65
CA GLY A 142 23.52 -19.77 -11.26
C GLY A 142 24.49 -20.57 -10.39
N ASP A 143 24.01 -21.11 -9.26
CA ASP A 143 24.80 -21.98 -8.38
C ASP A 143 24.58 -23.44 -8.79
N PHE A 144 25.46 -23.93 -9.66
CA PHE A 144 25.36 -25.24 -10.28
C PHE A 144 26.27 -26.25 -9.58
N MET A 145 25.67 -27.20 -8.85
CA MET A 145 26.37 -28.30 -8.21
C MET A 145 26.12 -29.60 -8.98
N ILE A 146 26.93 -29.84 -10.02
CA ILE A 146 26.81 -31.04 -10.87
C ILE A 146 27.17 -32.30 -10.07
N ASP A 147 28.16 -32.17 -9.18
CA ASP A 147 28.70 -33.26 -8.36
C ASP A 147 27.63 -33.88 -7.45
N GLU A 148 26.57 -33.13 -7.09
CA GLU A 148 25.44 -33.64 -6.28
C GLU A 148 24.57 -34.66 -7.04
N PHE A 149 24.71 -34.75 -8.36
CA PHE A 149 23.92 -35.65 -9.22
C PHE A 149 24.76 -36.77 -9.85
N THR A 150 26.08 -36.76 -9.63
CA THR A 150 27.02 -37.72 -10.19
C THR A 150 27.74 -38.46 -9.07
N ASP A 151 27.44 -39.73 -8.90
CA ASP A 151 28.28 -40.65 -8.11
C ASP A 151 29.35 -41.30 -9.00
N ASP A 152 30.41 -41.84 -8.38
CA ASP A 152 31.48 -42.59 -9.06
C ASP A 152 30.95 -43.77 -9.90
N ASP A 153 29.75 -44.28 -9.58
CA ASP A 153 29.08 -45.38 -10.29
C ASP A 153 28.23 -44.92 -11.50
N THR A 154 28.08 -43.61 -11.73
CA THR A 154 27.28 -43.04 -12.82
C THR A 154 27.96 -43.28 -14.18
N THR A 155 27.82 -44.49 -14.71
CA THR A 155 28.51 -44.92 -15.93
C THR A 155 27.52 -45.23 -17.06
N GLY A 156 27.94 -45.03 -18.32
CA GLY A 156 27.13 -45.36 -19.50
C GLY A 156 26.27 -44.19 -20.03
N PHE A 157 25.04 -44.48 -20.49
CA PHE A 157 24.16 -43.54 -21.19
C PHE A 157 23.53 -42.47 -20.27
N GLN A 158 23.51 -42.70 -18.96
CA GLN A 158 22.93 -41.77 -17.97
C GLN A 158 23.75 -40.48 -17.86
N TYR A 159 25.07 -40.58 -17.77
CA TYR A 159 25.97 -39.42 -17.62
C TYR A 159 25.85 -38.38 -18.77
N PRO A 160 25.98 -38.75 -20.07
CA PRO A 160 25.81 -37.78 -21.16
C PRO A 160 24.38 -37.23 -21.24
N THR A 161 23.36 -38.01 -20.88
CA THR A 161 21.97 -37.53 -20.85
C THR A 161 21.77 -36.49 -19.75
N LEU A 162 22.28 -36.76 -18.55
CA LEU A 162 22.28 -35.82 -17.42
C LEU A 162 23.00 -34.53 -17.78
N MET A 163 24.16 -34.63 -18.41
CA MET A 163 24.92 -33.46 -18.82
C MET A 163 24.21 -32.65 -19.91
N ALA A 164 23.48 -33.30 -20.83
CA ALA A 164 22.65 -32.62 -21.81
C ALA A 164 21.48 -31.85 -21.16
N PHE A 165 20.76 -32.46 -20.21
CA PHE A 165 19.71 -31.77 -19.44
C PHE A 165 20.27 -30.63 -18.59
N PHE A 166 21.45 -30.81 -18.02
CA PHE A 166 22.15 -29.77 -17.28
C PHE A 166 22.50 -28.58 -18.18
N VAL A 167 23.13 -28.81 -19.33
CA VAL A 167 23.43 -27.73 -20.29
C VAL A 167 22.14 -27.03 -20.76
N LEU A 168 21.06 -27.77 -20.99
CA LEU A 168 19.76 -27.21 -21.32
C LEU A 168 19.22 -26.31 -20.19
N LEU A 169 19.32 -26.75 -18.93
CA LEU A 169 18.93 -25.95 -17.77
C LEU A 169 19.75 -24.66 -17.71
N VAL A 170 21.08 -24.75 -17.79
CA VAL A 170 21.97 -23.58 -17.75
C VAL A 170 21.63 -22.60 -18.86
N LEU A 171 21.41 -23.09 -20.09
CA LEU A 171 21.04 -22.25 -21.22
C LEU A 171 19.72 -21.54 -20.96
N LEU A 172 18.69 -22.28 -20.54
CA LEU A 172 17.36 -21.70 -20.30
C LEU A 172 17.39 -20.71 -19.13
N VAL A 173 18.02 -21.06 -18.03
CA VAL A 173 18.09 -20.20 -16.84
C VAL A 173 18.96 -18.96 -17.10
N CYS A 174 20.20 -19.14 -17.54
CA CYS A 174 21.12 -18.02 -17.69
C CYS A 174 20.77 -17.14 -18.90
N LEU A 175 20.30 -17.71 -20.02
CA LEU A 175 20.01 -16.91 -21.22
C LEU A 175 18.55 -16.46 -21.31
N VAL A 176 17.59 -17.28 -20.87
CA VAL A 176 16.18 -16.92 -21.02
C VAL A 176 15.67 -16.28 -19.73
N MET A 177 15.80 -16.95 -18.58
CA MET A 177 15.23 -16.44 -17.32
C MET A 177 15.86 -15.13 -16.87
N MET A 178 17.20 -15.05 -16.82
CA MET A 178 17.86 -13.82 -16.35
C MET A 178 17.61 -12.64 -17.29
N ASN A 179 17.68 -12.85 -18.61
CA ASN A 179 17.42 -11.78 -19.57
C ASN A 179 15.95 -11.35 -19.58
N LEU A 180 15.01 -12.28 -19.41
CA LEU A 180 13.59 -11.97 -19.29
C LEU A 180 13.30 -11.18 -18.01
N LEU A 181 13.89 -11.57 -16.88
CA LEU A 181 13.73 -10.89 -15.60
C LEU A 181 14.23 -9.44 -15.68
N ILE A 182 15.42 -9.23 -16.25
CA ILE A 182 16.00 -7.89 -16.42
C ILE A 182 15.12 -7.04 -17.35
N ALA A 183 14.60 -7.62 -18.44
CA ALA A 183 13.70 -6.91 -19.35
C ALA A 183 12.39 -6.49 -18.66
N LEU A 184 11.78 -7.38 -17.87
CA LEU A 184 10.57 -7.08 -17.11
C LEU A 184 10.81 -5.99 -16.06
N ILE A 185 11.93 -6.06 -15.32
CA ILE A 185 12.29 -5.03 -14.34
C ILE A 185 12.52 -3.68 -15.03
N SER A 186 13.15 -3.68 -16.21
CA SER A 186 13.39 -2.45 -16.99
C SER A 186 12.09 -1.78 -17.46
N ASP A 187 11.09 -2.56 -17.85
CA ASP A 187 9.80 -2.02 -18.27
C ASP A 187 9.01 -1.46 -17.07
N SER A 188 8.96 -2.22 -15.97
CA SER A 188 8.39 -1.72 -14.71
C SER A 188 9.10 -0.46 -14.20
N TYR A 189 10.40 -0.33 -14.44
CA TYR A 189 11.15 0.87 -14.13
C TYR A 189 10.66 2.09 -14.90
N ALA A 190 10.53 1.97 -16.21
CA ALA A 190 9.99 3.04 -17.04
C ALA A 190 8.56 3.40 -16.62
N HIS A 191 7.73 2.40 -16.30
CA HIS A 191 6.35 2.62 -15.87
C HIS A 191 6.27 3.42 -14.57
N VAL A 192 6.95 2.98 -13.50
CA VAL A 192 6.93 3.67 -12.20
C VAL A 192 7.55 5.07 -12.30
N GLN A 193 8.59 5.24 -13.11
CA GLN A 193 9.23 6.54 -13.32
C GLN A 193 8.24 7.57 -13.88
N SER A 194 7.32 7.17 -14.76
CA SER A 194 6.34 8.08 -15.37
C SER A 194 5.30 8.61 -14.37
N PHE A 195 4.98 7.85 -13.32
CA PHE A 195 4.00 8.22 -12.27
C PHE A 195 4.65 8.55 -10.92
N PHE A 196 5.98 8.70 -10.87
CA PHE A 196 6.69 8.76 -9.59
C PHE A 196 6.25 9.95 -8.73
N LYS A 197 5.99 11.12 -9.34
CA LYS A 197 5.61 12.32 -8.59
C LYS A 197 4.24 12.15 -7.93
N GLU A 198 3.29 11.61 -8.67
CA GLU A 198 1.93 11.32 -8.23
C GLU A 198 1.93 10.26 -7.13
N HIS A 199 2.69 9.17 -7.33
CA HIS A 199 2.89 8.15 -6.32
C HIS A 199 3.51 8.73 -5.06
N MET A 200 4.58 9.51 -5.16
CA MET A 200 5.25 10.08 -3.98
C MET A 200 4.29 10.97 -3.15
N VAL A 201 3.49 11.81 -3.81
CA VAL A 201 2.51 12.67 -3.11
C VAL A 201 1.44 11.80 -2.43
N ARG A 202 0.90 10.81 -3.15
CA ARG A 202 -0.10 9.88 -2.62
C ARG A 202 0.43 9.07 -1.43
N GLU A 203 1.65 8.56 -1.53
CA GLU A 203 2.27 7.72 -0.50
C GLU A 203 2.54 8.53 0.77
N ARG A 204 2.96 9.79 0.63
CA ARG A 204 3.10 10.73 1.76
C ARG A 204 1.76 11.06 2.40
N ALA A 205 0.75 11.37 1.59
CA ALA A 205 -0.60 11.63 2.10
C ALA A 205 -1.14 10.41 2.86
N SER A 206 -0.93 9.20 2.35
CA SER A 206 -1.30 7.95 3.01
C SER A 206 -0.53 7.74 4.32
N LEU A 207 0.77 8.01 4.37
CA LEU A 207 1.56 7.94 5.61
C LEU A 207 1.03 8.95 6.65
N ILE A 208 0.75 10.19 6.24
CA ILE A 208 0.19 11.21 7.13
C ILE A 208 -1.16 10.74 7.69
N LEU A 209 -2.04 10.19 6.84
CA LEU A 209 -3.33 9.67 7.26
C LEU A 209 -3.18 8.52 8.28
N HIS A 210 -2.28 7.57 8.03
CA HIS A 210 -1.98 6.50 8.99
C HIS A 210 -1.47 7.07 10.33
N TYR A 211 -0.59 8.06 10.33
CA TYR A 211 -0.12 8.70 11.57
C TYR A 211 -1.23 9.46 12.30
N LEU A 212 -2.17 10.07 11.57
CA LEU A 212 -3.34 10.74 12.15
C LEU A 212 -4.23 9.76 12.92
N ASP A 213 -4.38 8.52 12.45
CA ASP A 213 -5.17 7.50 13.15
C ASP A 213 -4.59 7.09 14.52
N PHE A 214 -3.29 7.29 14.74
CA PHE A 214 -2.64 7.01 16.03
C PHE A 214 -2.63 8.20 17.00
N LEU A 215 -2.98 9.41 16.54
CA LEU A 215 -2.97 10.61 17.37
C LEU A 215 -4.20 10.63 18.31
N PRO A 216 -4.06 11.04 19.58
CA PRO A 216 -5.20 11.19 20.48
C PRO A 216 -6.10 12.35 20.02
N MET A 217 -7.38 12.27 20.37
CA MET A 217 -8.41 13.17 19.86
C MET A 217 -8.13 14.67 20.09
N SER A 218 -7.48 15.01 21.21
CA SER A 218 -7.07 16.39 21.51
C SER A 218 -6.11 16.96 20.48
N HIS A 219 -5.12 16.18 20.04
CA HIS A 219 -4.19 16.59 18.99
C HIS A 219 -4.85 16.62 17.61
N LEU A 220 -5.76 15.69 17.32
CA LEU A 220 -6.50 15.68 16.06
C LEU A 220 -7.36 16.92 15.87
N ILE A 221 -8.02 17.41 16.93
CA ILE A 221 -8.81 18.64 16.87
C ILE A 221 -7.92 19.84 16.55
N ARG A 222 -6.73 19.91 17.17
CA ARG A 222 -5.75 20.97 16.91
C ARG A 222 -5.26 20.93 15.47
N VAL A 223 -4.79 19.76 15.00
CA VAL A 223 -4.33 19.60 13.61
C VAL A 223 -5.44 19.96 12.63
N ARG A 224 -6.66 19.48 12.84
CA ARG A 224 -7.82 19.81 12.00
C ARG A 224 -8.07 21.31 11.93
N HIS A 225 -7.87 22.04 13.02
CA HIS A 225 -8.04 23.49 13.04
C HIS A 225 -6.91 24.21 12.28
N GLU A 226 -5.66 23.76 12.46
CA GLU A 226 -4.46 24.31 11.80
C GLU A 226 -4.42 23.99 10.30
N THR A 227 -4.99 22.85 9.87
CA THR A 227 -4.98 22.38 8.47
C THR A 227 -6.28 22.66 7.73
N ARG A 228 -7.04 23.70 8.10
CA ARG A 228 -8.17 24.16 7.28
C ARG A 228 -7.65 24.96 6.11
N TRP A 229 -7.64 24.35 4.93
CA TRP A 229 -7.27 25.00 3.68
C TRP A 229 -8.53 25.28 2.86
N LEU A 230 -8.65 26.49 2.32
CA LEU A 230 -9.68 26.85 1.35
C LEU A 230 -9.06 26.73 -0.05
N HIS A 231 -9.49 25.75 -0.83
CA HIS A 231 -9.11 25.68 -2.23
C HIS A 231 -9.90 26.71 -3.02
N LEU A 232 -9.26 27.84 -3.33
CA LEU A 232 -9.76 28.83 -4.26
C LEU A 232 -9.33 28.41 -5.67
N LEU A 233 -10.30 28.02 -6.50
CA LEU A 233 -10.06 27.82 -7.92
C LEU A 233 -9.97 29.20 -8.57
N GLU A 234 -8.76 29.61 -8.93
CA GLU A 234 -8.58 30.80 -9.75
C GLU A 234 -8.90 30.44 -11.20
N LEU A 235 -9.85 31.17 -11.78
CA LEU A 235 -10.12 31.10 -13.21
C LEU A 235 -8.87 31.61 -13.93
N VAL A 236 -8.14 30.71 -14.58
CA VAL A 236 -7.06 31.09 -15.50
C VAL A 236 -7.73 31.93 -16.59
N LYS A 237 -7.54 33.25 -16.53
CA LYS A 237 -7.88 34.14 -17.63
C LYS A 237 -6.99 33.74 -18.79
N ASP A 238 -7.62 33.34 -19.88
CA ASP A 238 -6.98 33.00 -21.15
C ASP A 238 -6.40 34.28 -21.78
N GLU A 239 -5.38 34.87 -21.14
CA GLU A 239 -4.58 35.93 -21.73
C GLU A 239 -3.56 35.28 -22.65
N GLY A 240 -4.04 34.88 -23.84
CA GLY A 240 -3.21 34.61 -25.00
C GLY A 240 -2.13 33.55 -24.80
N ILE A 241 -2.52 32.30 -24.51
CA ILE A 241 -1.62 31.17 -24.73
C ILE A 241 -1.36 31.05 -26.24
N GLU A 242 -0.29 31.70 -26.70
CA GLU A 242 0.39 31.26 -27.92
C GLU A 242 0.77 29.79 -27.73
N VAL A 243 0.12 28.94 -28.52
CA VAL A 243 0.39 27.51 -28.66
C VAL A 243 1.82 27.34 -29.17
N THR A 244 2.81 27.48 -28.29
CA THR A 244 4.20 27.17 -28.59
C THR A 244 4.59 25.88 -27.88
N SER A 245 4.49 24.81 -28.66
CA SER A 245 5.25 23.57 -28.52
C SER A 245 5.01 22.71 -27.26
N TRP A 246 3.95 21.91 -27.32
CA TRP A 246 4.08 20.52 -26.87
C TRP A 246 5.08 19.81 -27.80
N ARG A 247 6.33 19.65 -27.34
CA ARG A 247 7.35 18.82 -27.98
C ARG A 247 7.52 17.54 -27.16
N GLY A 248 6.74 16.53 -27.51
CA GLY A 248 6.76 15.21 -26.88
C GLY A 248 6.22 14.14 -27.83
N ARG A 249 7.04 13.83 -28.84
CA ARG A 249 7.10 12.60 -29.67
C ARG A 249 6.47 11.38 -28.96
N GLY A 250 5.53 10.63 -29.52
CA GLY A 250 4.76 10.69 -30.75
C GLY A 250 3.92 9.41 -30.83
N ASP A 251 2.69 9.48 -31.34
CA ASP A 251 2.19 8.42 -32.19
C ASP A 251 1.01 8.94 -33.03
N SER A 252 0.87 8.33 -34.19
CA SER A 252 0.18 8.85 -35.35
C SER A 252 -1.28 8.40 -35.33
N ARG A 253 -2.23 9.32 -35.21
CA ARG A 253 -3.57 9.10 -35.77
C ARG A 253 -4.28 10.42 -36.07
N SER A 254 -4.16 10.81 -37.32
CA SER A 254 -4.99 11.79 -38.01
C SER A 254 -6.47 11.38 -37.96
N SER A 255 -7.24 11.86 -36.97
CA SER A 255 -8.71 11.92 -37.00
C SER A 255 -9.32 12.82 -35.90
N GLU A 256 -8.62 13.84 -35.40
CA GLU A 256 -9.03 14.53 -34.16
C GLU A 256 -9.49 15.99 -34.33
N THR A 257 -9.96 16.37 -35.52
CA THR A 257 -10.61 17.69 -35.72
C THR A 257 -12.13 17.64 -35.62
N VAL A 258 -12.74 16.44 -35.59
CA VAL A 258 -14.20 16.27 -35.47
C VAL A 258 -14.67 16.22 -34.01
N ASP A 259 -13.84 15.75 -33.07
CA ASP A 259 -14.23 15.66 -31.65
C ASP A 259 -14.03 16.95 -30.84
N SER A 260 -13.20 17.88 -31.29
CA SER A 260 -12.98 19.14 -30.57
C SER A 260 -14.27 19.98 -30.45
N LYS A 261 -15.16 19.95 -31.45
CA LYS A 261 -16.46 20.65 -31.38
C LYS A 261 -17.46 19.97 -30.46
N ALA A 262 -17.47 18.63 -30.42
CA ALA A 262 -18.34 17.86 -29.54
C ALA A 262 -17.92 18.04 -28.07
N ILE A 263 -16.61 18.05 -27.81
CA ILE A 263 -16.04 18.31 -26.49
C ILE A 263 -16.36 19.74 -26.04
N LEU A 264 -16.22 20.74 -26.92
CA LEU A 264 -16.58 22.13 -26.59
C LEU A 264 -18.08 22.31 -26.30
N ALA A 265 -18.95 21.59 -27.03
CA ALA A 265 -20.38 21.61 -26.75
C ALA A 265 -20.72 20.98 -25.38
N GLN A 266 -20.08 19.86 -25.04
CA GLN A 266 -20.24 19.23 -23.71
C GLN A 266 -19.69 20.11 -22.59
N ILE A 267 -18.56 20.79 -22.80
CA ILE A 267 -18.00 21.73 -21.81
C ILE A 267 -18.96 22.90 -21.58
N GLN A 268 -19.61 23.40 -22.63
CA GLN A 268 -20.59 24.48 -22.50
C GLN A 268 -21.82 24.02 -21.72
N GLU A 269 -22.33 22.82 -22.01
CA GLU A 269 -23.47 22.25 -21.28
C GLU A 269 -23.15 22.03 -19.78
N ILE A 270 -21.94 21.55 -19.48
CA ILE A 270 -21.46 21.41 -18.09
C ILE A 270 -21.33 22.77 -17.40
N ARG A 271 -20.85 23.80 -18.12
CA ARG A 271 -20.75 25.16 -17.58
C ARG A 271 -22.13 25.72 -17.24
N ASP A 272 -23.09 25.61 -18.15
CA ASP A 272 -24.45 26.12 -17.96
C ASP A 272 -25.13 25.41 -16.77
N MET A 273 -24.92 24.09 -16.63
CA MET A 273 -25.40 23.30 -15.49
C MET A 273 -24.73 23.72 -14.16
N CYS A 274 -23.43 24.03 -14.17
CA CYS A 274 -22.72 24.55 -13.00
C CYS A 274 -23.23 25.95 -12.59
N GLU A 275 -23.50 26.83 -13.54
CA GLU A 275 -24.06 28.16 -13.26
C GLU A 275 -25.48 28.06 -12.69
N TYR A 276 -26.30 27.16 -13.24
CA TYR A 276 -27.62 26.86 -12.70
C TYR A 276 -27.55 26.34 -11.26
N ASN A 277 -26.71 25.33 -11.00
CA ASN A 277 -26.54 24.76 -9.66
C ASN A 277 -25.99 25.78 -8.66
N THR A 278 -25.06 26.64 -9.07
CA THR A 278 -24.53 27.71 -8.23
C THR A 278 -25.63 28.73 -7.87
N SER A 279 -26.50 29.04 -8.81
CA SER A 279 -27.64 29.94 -8.59
C SER A 279 -28.68 29.31 -7.65
N ALA A 280 -28.95 28.01 -7.81
CA ALA A 280 -29.84 27.26 -6.92
C ALA A 280 -29.28 27.18 -5.48
N ILE A 281 -27.97 26.94 -5.33
CA ILE A 281 -27.32 26.91 -4.02
C ILE A 281 -27.36 28.28 -3.34
N LYS A 282 -27.15 29.37 -4.09
CA LYS A 282 -27.31 30.73 -3.56
C LYS A 282 -28.74 30.99 -3.07
N GLY A 283 -29.74 30.60 -3.84
CA GLY A 283 -31.15 30.70 -3.42
C GLY A 283 -31.43 29.93 -2.12
N LEU A 284 -30.96 28.67 -2.04
CA LEU A 284 -31.12 27.84 -0.85
C LEU A 284 -30.38 28.42 0.37
N SER A 285 -29.20 29.00 0.17
CA SER A 285 -28.43 29.69 1.20
C SER A 285 -29.15 30.93 1.72
N ASP A 286 -29.77 31.71 0.83
CA ASP A 286 -30.52 32.91 1.22
C ASP A 286 -31.79 32.54 2.00
N ASP A 287 -32.49 31.48 1.58
CA ASP A 287 -33.69 31.01 2.26
C ASP A 287 -33.39 30.40 3.64
N THR A 288 -32.30 29.63 3.75
CA THR A 288 -31.84 29.12 5.05
C THR A 288 -31.37 30.25 5.97
N MET A 289 -30.73 31.29 5.44
CA MET A 289 -30.34 32.45 6.22
C MET A 289 -31.55 33.26 6.70
N LYS A 290 -32.58 33.43 5.88
CA LYS A 290 -33.85 34.04 6.29
C LYS A 290 -34.55 33.24 7.38
N LEU A 291 -34.59 31.90 7.25
CA LEU A 291 -35.18 31.02 8.25
C LEU A 291 -34.43 31.10 9.59
N ALA A 292 -33.11 31.08 9.56
CA ALA A 292 -32.28 31.22 10.74
C ALA A 292 -32.50 32.57 11.44
N LYS A 293 -32.61 33.66 10.66
CA LYS A 293 -32.91 34.99 11.20
C LYS A 293 -34.28 35.05 11.86
N TYR A 294 -35.30 34.46 11.22
CA TYR A 294 -36.65 34.37 11.78
C TYR A 294 -36.67 33.59 13.11
N GLN A 295 -36.02 32.42 13.16
CA GLN A 295 -35.92 31.62 14.38
C GLN A 295 -35.18 32.36 15.50
N PHE A 296 -34.14 33.13 15.16
CA PHE A 296 -33.41 33.93 16.12
C PHE A 296 -34.26 35.08 16.69
N GLU A 297 -35.03 35.77 15.84
CA GLU A 297 -35.98 36.81 16.28
C GLU A 297 -37.10 36.22 17.15
N GLU A 298 -37.62 35.03 16.82
CA GLU A 298 -38.62 34.34 17.64
C GLU A 298 -38.05 33.98 19.02
N LEU A 299 -36.86 33.38 19.08
CA LEU A 299 -36.19 33.04 20.34
C LEU A 299 -35.93 34.27 21.20
N LYS A 300 -35.50 35.37 20.58
CA LYS A 300 -35.30 36.65 21.27
C LYS A 300 -36.60 37.16 21.90
N SER A 301 -37.70 37.15 21.15
CA SER A 301 -39.01 37.57 21.67
C SER A 301 -39.49 36.69 22.84
N ARG A 302 -39.25 35.37 22.77
CA ARG A 302 -39.57 34.45 23.87
C ARG A 302 -38.72 34.71 25.11
N SER A 303 -37.44 35.05 24.93
CA SER A 303 -36.52 35.42 26.01
C SER A 303 -37.00 36.69 26.72
N GLU A 304 -37.38 37.72 25.97
CA GLU A 304 -37.89 38.99 26.53
C GLU A 304 -39.20 38.79 27.33
N VAL A 305 -40.10 37.92 26.85
CA VAL A 305 -41.31 37.55 27.60
C VAL A 305 -40.98 36.78 28.88
N MET A 306 -39.99 35.89 28.85
CA MET A 306 -39.53 35.17 30.04
C MET A 306 -38.90 36.10 31.07
N GLU A 307 -38.05 37.04 30.64
CA GLU A 307 -37.45 38.05 31.52
C GLU A 307 -38.51 38.94 32.16
N SER A 308 -39.52 39.37 31.39
CA SER A 308 -40.66 40.13 31.91
C SER A 308 -41.43 39.36 32.98
N LYS A 309 -41.74 38.07 32.74
CA LYS A 309 -42.38 37.20 33.74
C LYS A 309 -41.51 37.00 34.98
N LEU A 310 -40.21 36.80 34.82
CA LEU A 310 -39.27 36.64 35.93
C LEU A 310 -39.24 37.90 36.81
N ASN A 311 -39.22 39.08 36.18
CA ASN A 311 -39.25 40.38 36.86
C ASN A 311 -40.58 40.64 37.60
N MET A 312 -41.70 40.05 37.15
CA MET A 312 -42.97 40.11 37.90
C MET A 312 -42.99 39.17 39.12
N VAL A 313 -42.28 38.04 39.07
CA VAL A 313 -42.27 37.03 40.14
C VAL A 313 -41.24 37.36 41.24
N LEU A 314 -40.08 37.91 40.87
CA LEU A 314 -39.00 38.28 41.80
C LEU A 314 -39.44 39.15 43.01
N PRO A 315 -40.32 40.16 42.85
CA PRO A 315 -40.82 40.96 43.98
C PRO A 315 -41.69 40.16 44.96
N HIS A 316 -42.39 39.13 44.49
CA HIS A 316 -43.20 38.27 45.36
C HIS A 316 -42.34 37.30 46.16
N VAL A 317 -41.25 36.77 45.57
CA VAL A 317 -40.31 35.90 46.28
C VAL A 317 -39.56 36.67 47.37
N ARG A 318 -39.15 37.92 47.11
CA ARG A 318 -38.50 38.79 48.12
C ARG A 318 -39.37 39.17 49.32
N LYS A 319 -40.68 38.93 49.28
CA LYS A 319 -41.57 39.16 50.45
C LYS A 319 -41.64 37.96 51.40
N PHE A 320 -41.04 36.82 51.03
CA PHE A 320 -41.02 35.60 51.84
C PHE A 320 -39.66 35.32 52.50
N GLU A 321 -38.67 36.21 52.32
CA GLU A 321 -37.44 36.29 53.14
C GLU A 321 -37.60 37.38 54.22
#